data_AF-A0A940N9W1-F1
#
_entry.id   AF-A0A940N9W1-F1
#
_cell.length_a   1.000
_cell.length_b   1.000
_cell.length_c   1.000
_cell.angle_alpha   90.00
_cell.angle_beta   90.00
_cell.angle_gamma   90.00
#
_symmetry.space_group_name_H-M   'P 1'
#
loop_
_entity.id
_entity.type
_entity.pdbx_description
1 polymer ?
#
loop_
_entity_poly.entity_id
_entity_poly.type
_entity_poly.pdbx_seq_one_letter_code
_entity_poly.pdbx_strand_id
1 'polypeptide(L)'
;MRKLLRTTAAAILVCATPTWVLGADFDGSKPLLCATIDAHFCDIGEVCYRTLPGILGAPDFVRLNFAKKMLVGSQRSTPIRYMETGEGQLILQGTELGYGWSIALDTKTGGMSATLVNRDDVFVLFGTCTPS
;
A
#
# COMPACT_ATOMS: atom_id res chain seq x y z
N MET A 1 -59.43 43.40 22.12
CA MET A 1 -57.96 43.50 22.31
C MET A 1 -57.36 42.11 22.46
N ARG A 2 -56.81 41.51 21.40
CA ARG A 2 -55.78 40.45 21.46
C ARG A 2 -54.96 40.53 20.16
N LYS A 3 -53.73 41.04 20.24
CA LYS A 3 -52.79 41.14 19.11
C LYS A 3 -52.25 39.73 18.83
N LEU A 4 -52.50 39.18 17.63
CA LEU A 4 -51.77 38.01 17.14
C LEU A 4 -50.36 38.46 16.74
N LEU A 5 -49.37 38.07 17.54
CA LEU A 5 -47.96 38.21 17.18
C LEU A 5 -47.60 37.04 16.25
N ARG A 6 -47.34 37.34 14.98
CA ARG A 6 -46.80 36.37 14.02
C ARG A 6 -45.30 36.25 14.24
N THR A 7 -44.84 35.18 14.89
CA THR A 7 -43.43 34.81 14.97
C THR A 7 -43.06 33.95 13.77
N THR A 8 -42.38 34.54 12.79
CA THR A 8 -41.73 33.84 11.69
C THR A 8 -40.46 33.15 12.21
N ALA A 9 -40.50 31.84 12.39
CA ALA A 9 -39.32 31.03 12.66
C ALA A 9 -38.54 30.81 11.34
N ALA A 10 -37.38 31.45 11.19
CA ALA A 10 -36.46 31.18 10.10
C ALA A 10 -35.67 29.90 10.40
N ALA A 11 -36.00 28.80 9.73
CA ALA A 11 -35.25 27.55 9.82
C ALA A 11 -33.94 27.68 9.03
N ILE A 12 -32.81 27.75 9.73
CA ILE A 12 -31.47 27.71 9.14
C ILE A 12 -31.18 26.24 8.78
N LEU A 13 -31.28 25.92 7.48
CA LEU A 13 -30.90 24.62 6.94
C LEU A 13 -29.36 24.57 6.88
N VAL A 14 -28.73 23.91 7.85
CA VAL A 14 -27.29 23.61 7.82
C VAL A 14 -27.08 22.48 6.81
N CYS A 15 -26.70 22.83 5.58
CA CYS A 15 -26.24 21.87 4.57
C CYS A 15 -24.89 21.29 5.00
N ALA A 16 -24.93 20.17 5.74
CA ALA A 16 -23.77 19.32 5.94
C ALA A 16 -23.41 18.69 4.58
N THR A 17 -22.47 19.29 3.86
CA THR A 17 -21.89 18.64 2.69
C THR A 17 -21.07 17.46 3.21
N PRO A 18 -21.34 16.22 2.75
CA PRO A 18 -20.50 15.10 3.12
C PRO A 18 -19.12 15.38 2.54
N THR A 19 -18.11 15.55 3.41
CA THR A 19 -16.71 15.49 3.00
C THR A 19 -16.48 14.08 2.52
N TRP A 20 -16.51 13.89 1.20
CA TRP A 20 -16.02 12.65 0.60
C TRP A 20 -14.53 12.64 0.90
N VAL A 21 -14.16 11.88 1.93
CA VAL A 21 -12.77 11.52 2.16
C VAL A 21 -12.38 10.77 0.91
N LEU A 22 -11.68 11.44 0.00
CA LEU A 22 -10.94 10.81 -1.07
C LEU A 22 -9.90 9.95 -0.36
N GLY A 23 -10.24 8.69 -0.12
CA GLY A 23 -9.26 7.69 0.28
C GLY A 23 -8.13 7.75 -0.73
N ALA A 24 -6.88 7.72 -0.27
CA ALA A 24 -5.75 7.78 -1.16
C ALA A 24 -5.85 6.67 -2.23
N ASP A 25 -5.51 7.02 -3.47
CA ASP A 25 -5.71 6.14 -4.63
C ASP A 25 -4.63 5.03 -4.65
N PHE A 26 -4.92 3.92 -3.98
CA PHE A 26 -4.07 2.72 -3.93
C PHE A 26 -4.59 1.57 -4.82
N ASP A 27 -5.47 1.90 -5.77
CA ASP A 27 -6.17 0.97 -6.66
C ASP A 27 -5.32 0.50 -7.87
N GLY A 28 -4.07 0.95 -7.97
CA GLY A 28 -3.20 0.66 -9.10
C GLY A 28 -3.30 1.67 -10.25
N SER A 29 -4.09 2.75 -10.11
CA SER A 29 -4.26 3.77 -11.16
C SER A 29 -3.13 4.82 -11.20
N LYS A 30 -2.47 5.06 -10.06
CA LYS A 30 -1.41 6.08 -9.91
C LYS A 30 -0.13 5.46 -9.35
N PRO A 31 1.06 5.95 -9.75
CA PRO A 31 2.31 5.42 -9.21
C PRO A 31 2.39 5.68 -7.70
N LEU A 32 2.98 4.73 -6.97
CA LEU A 32 3.16 4.82 -5.52
C LEU A 32 4.63 4.82 -5.15
N LEU A 33 4.98 5.55 -4.10
CA LEU A 33 6.25 5.45 -3.41
C LEU A 33 6.01 4.70 -2.10
N CYS A 34 6.73 3.62 -1.88
CA CYS A 34 6.58 2.75 -0.72
C CYS A 34 7.86 2.75 0.12
N ALA A 35 7.71 2.93 1.43
CA ALA A 35 8.79 2.82 2.39
C ALA A 35 8.78 1.44 3.06
N THR A 36 9.93 0.79 3.17
CA THR A 36 10.08 -0.45 3.94
C THR A 36 10.37 -0.13 5.40
N ILE A 37 9.67 -0.77 6.33
CA ILE A 37 9.68 -0.41 7.75
C ILE A 37 10.21 -1.56 8.63
N ASP A 38 9.77 -2.79 8.36
CA ASP A 38 10.06 -3.96 9.19
C ASP A 38 10.35 -5.16 8.30
N ALA A 39 11.21 -6.08 8.73
CA ALA A 39 11.53 -7.27 7.97
C ALA A 39 11.69 -8.50 8.86
N HIS A 40 11.40 -9.65 8.26
CA HIS A 40 11.68 -10.97 8.81
C HIS A 40 12.40 -11.81 7.77
N PHE A 41 13.29 -12.70 8.21
CA PHE A 41 13.97 -13.66 7.33
C PHE A 41 14.20 -14.99 8.03
N CYS A 42 14.27 -16.07 7.25
CA CYS A 42 14.58 -17.41 7.73
C CYS A 42 15.11 -18.29 6.60
N ASP A 43 15.97 -19.23 6.97
CA ASP A 43 16.42 -20.33 6.13
C ASP A 43 15.52 -21.57 6.36
N ILE A 44 15.64 -22.57 5.49
CA ILE A 44 14.91 -23.83 5.65
C ILE A 44 15.26 -24.52 6.97
N GLY A 45 14.23 -24.81 7.77
CA GLY A 45 14.37 -25.54 9.04
C GLY A 45 14.72 -24.65 10.24
N GLU A 46 14.93 -23.36 10.00
CA GLU A 46 15.28 -22.39 11.03
C GLU A 46 14.09 -21.54 11.47
N VAL A 47 14.23 -20.87 12.61
CA VAL A 47 13.25 -19.88 13.09
C VAL A 47 13.42 -18.56 12.35
N CYS A 48 12.32 -17.85 12.10
CA CYS A 48 12.38 -16.53 11.46
C CYS A 48 12.75 -15.43 12.44
N TYR A 49 13.71 -14.58 12.03
CA TYR A 49 14.22 -13.48 12.84
C TYR A 49 13.68 -12.15 12.34
N ARG A 50 13.28 -11.29 13.28
CA ARG A 50 12.92 -9.90 13.00
C ARG A 50 14.16 -9.03 12.87
N THR A 51 14.19 -8.15 11.87
CA THR A 51 15.28 -7.20 11.62
C THR A 51 14.76 -5.97 10.85
N LEU A 52 15.66 -5.04 10.53
CA LEU A 52 15.35 -3.90 9.66
C LEU A 52 15.63 -4.25 8.18
N PRO A 53 14.79 -3.77 7.24
CA PRO A 53 14.99 -3.99 5.80
C PRO A 53 16.41 -3.71 5.30
N GLY A 54 17.02 -2.60 5.73
CA GLY A 54 18.36 -2.20 5.31
C GLY A 54 19.47 -3.18 5.72
N ILE A 55 19.30 -3.93 6.82
CA ILE A 55 20.26 -4.97 7.25
C ILE A 55 20.26 -6.15 6.26
N LEU A 56 19.11 -6.42 5.63
CA LEU A 56 18.95 -7.45 4.60
C LEU A 56 19.27 -6.93 3.20
N GLY A 57 19.73 -5.68 3.07
CA GLY A 57 20.02 -5.05 1.79
C GLY A 57 18.77 -4.63 1.01
N ALA A 58 17.59 -4.62 1.63
CA ALA A 58 16.39 -4.08 1.01
C ALA A 58 16.45 -2.53 0.98
N PRO A 59 15.97 -1.90 -0.10
CA PRO A 59 15.98 -0.44 -0.22
C PRO A 59 14.96 0.21 0.70
N ASP A 60 15.31 1.36 1.29
CA ASP A 60 14.39 2.14 2.14
C ASP A 60 13.10 2.52 1.39
N PHE A 61 13.23 2.80 0.09
CA PHE A 61 12.12 3.18 -0.77
C PHE A 61 12.11 2.39 -2.09
N VAL A 62 10.91 1.98 -2.50
CA VAL A 62 10.62 1.44 -3.83
C VAL A 62 9.45 2.19 -4.46
N ARG A 63 9.45 2.32 -5.78
CA ARG A 63 8.35 2.93 -6.52
C ARG A 63 7.59 1.86 -7.31
N LEU A 64 6.29 1.81 -7.12
CA LEU A 64 5.37 1.03 -7.95
C LEU A 64 4.92 1.88 -9.13
N ASN A 65 5.27 1.47 -10.33
CA ASN A 65 4.83 2.10 -11.57
C ASN A 65 3.87 1.15 -12.31
N PHE A 66 2.57 1.32 -12.08
CA PHE A 66 1.55 0.45 -12.66
C PHE A 66 1.39 0.64 -14.18
N ALA A 67 1.56 1.87 -14.69
CA ALA A 67 1.50 2.15 -16.12
C ALA A 67 2.59 1.40 -16.90
N LYS A 68 3.81 1.33 -16.34
CA LYS A 68 4.93 0.57 -16.91
C LYS A 68 4.98 -0.88 -16.43
N LYS A 69 4.14 -1.28 -15.47
CA LYS A 69 4.20 -2.55 -14.75
C LYS A 69 5.60 -2.85 -14.21
N MET A 70 6.18 -1.90 -13.47
CA MET A 70 7.53 -2.01 -12.91
C MET A 70 7.53 -1.73 -11.41
N LEU A 71 8.26 -2.54 -10.64
CA LEU A 71 8.76 -2.22 -9.31
C LEU A 71 10.16 -1.63 -9.47
N VAL A 72 10.36 -0.39 -9.01
CA VAL A 72 11.59 0.39 -9.23
C VAL A 72 12.24 0.68 -7.88
N GLY A 73 13.34 0.00 -7.57
CA GLY A 73 14.22 0.30 -6.45
C GLY A 73 15.35 1.26 -6.84
N SER A 74 16.15 1.67 -5.86
CA SER A 74 17.30 2.57 -6.05
C SER A 74 18.38 1.99 -6.96
N GLN A 75 18.62 0.67 -6.86
CA GLN A 75 19.68 -0.02 -7.61
C GLN A 75 19.16 -0.83 -8.80
N ARG A 76 17.90 -1.29 -8.74
CA ARG A 76 17.33 -2.13 -9.79
C ARG A 76 15.84 -1.96 -9.92
N SER A 77 15.35 -2.20 -11.14
CA SER A 77 13.93 -2.33 -11.44
C SER A 77 13.60 -3.75 -11.89
N THR A 78 12.44 -4.24 -11.51
CA THR A 78 11.92 -5.55 -11.94
C THR A 78 10.50 -5.45 -12.50
N PRO A 79 10.14 -6.24 -13.53
CA PRO A 79 8.78 -6.26 -14.04
C PRO A 79 7.78 -6.85 -13.06
N ILE A 80 6.64 -6.18 -12.92
CA ILE A 80 5.41 -6.73 -12.33
C ILE A 80 4.79 -7.64 -13.39
N ARG A 81 4.85 -8.96 -13.17
CA ARG A 81 4.37 -9.98 -14.10
C ARG A 81 2.88 -10.25 -13.95
N TYR A 82 2.37 -10.16 -12.73
CA TYR A 82 0.97 -10.36 -12.41
C TYR A 82 0.47 -9.25 -11.49
N MET A 83 -0.78 -8.84 -11.73
CA MET A 83 -1.46 -7.84 -10.94
C MET A 83 -2.93 -8.23 -10.83
N GLU A 84 -3.44 -8.30 -9.61
CA GLU A 84 -4.83 -8.66 -9.33
C GLU A 84 -5.39 -7.75 -8.24
N THR A 85 -6.57 -7.19 -8.50
CA THR A 85 -7.30 -6.36 -7.55
C THR A 85 -8.48 -7.17 -7.03
N GLY A 86 -8.59 -7.29 -5.71
CA GLY A 86 -9.66 -8.05 -5.07
C GLY A 86 -9.60 -7.96 -3.55
N GLU A 87 -10.73 -8.19 -2.88
CA GLU A 87 -10.79 -8.34 -1.42
C GLU A 87 -10.18 -7.17 -0.61
N GLY A 88 -10.20 -5.96 -1.15
CA GLY A 88 -9.64 -4.76 -0.50
C GLY A 88 -8.11 -4.62 -0.63
N GLN A 89 -7.48 -5.42 -1.49
CA GLN A 89 -6.05 -5.35 -1.77
C GLN A 89 -5.73 -5.36 -3.27
N LEU A 90 -4.52 -4.92 -3.58
CA LEU A 90 -3.86 -5.09 -4.86
C LEU A 90 -2.67 -6.04 -4.67
N ILE A 91 -2.72 -7.19 -5.33
CA ILE A 91 -1.63 -8.18 -5.34
C ILE A 91 -0.76 -7.94 -6.57
N LEU A 92 0.56 -7.87 -6.37
CA LEU A 92 1.57 -7.72 -7.40
C LEU A 92 2.56 -8.87 -7.30
N GLN A 93 2.95 -9.49 -8.41
CA GLN A 93 3.92 -10.58 -8.38
C GLN A 93 4.92 -10.52 -9.53
N GLY A 94 6.09 -11.10 -9.30
CA GLY A 94 7.14 -11.22 -10.31
C GLY A 94 8.26 -12.12 -9.85
N THR A 95 9.38 -12.05 -10.57
CA THR A 95 10.60 -12.79 -10.20
C THR A 95 11.83 -11.93 -10.41
N GLU A 96 12.87 -12.15 -9.61
CA GLU A 96 14.09 -11.36 -9.60
C GLU A 96 15.22 -12.10 -8.86
N LEU A 97 16.45 -12.16 -9.39
CA LEU A 97 17.60 -12.86 -8.76
C LEU A 97 17.34 -14.31 -8.33
N GLY A 98 16.46 -15.02 -9.02
CA GLY A 98 16.08 -16.38 -8.62
C GLY A 98 15.05 -16.45 -7.49
N TYR A 99 14.56 -15.31 -7.01
CA TYR A 99 13.41 -15.21 -6.12
C TYR A 99 12.11 -15.07 -6.92
N GLY A 100 11.06 -15.74 -6.46
CA GLY A 100 9.69 -15.30 -6.69
C GLY A 100 9.34 -14.26 -5.63
N TRP A 101 8.62 -13.21 -6.02
CA TRP A 101 8.17 -12.20 -5.07
C TRP A 101 6.69 -11.88 -5.25
N SER A 102 6.06 -11.51 -4.13
CA SER A 102 4.68 -11.04 -4.07
C SER A 102 4.59 -9.82 -3.16
N ILE A 103 3.79 -8.84 -3.55
CA ILE A 103 3.45 -7.66 -2.75
C ILE A 103 1.94 -7.61 -2.62
N ALA A 104 1.43 -7.53 -1.40
CA ALA A 104 0.06 -7.21 -1.09
C ALA A 104 -0.01 -5.76 -0.61
N LEU A 105 -0.82 -4.95 -1.29
CA LEU A 105 -1.07 -3.56 -0.98
C LEU A 105 -2.52 -3.38 -0.52
N ASP A 106 -2.73 -2.88 0.68
CA ASP A 106 -4.06 -2.50 1.17
C ASP A 106 -4.57 -1.27 0.42
N THR A 107 -5.71 -1.40 -0.25
CA THR A 107 -6.25 -0.37 -1.15
C THR A 107 -6.87 0.83 -0.41
N LYS A 108 -7.00 0.77 0.92
CA LYS A 108 -7.60 1.84 1.74
C LYS A 108 -6.55 2.65 2.48
N THR A 109 -5.51 1.99 2.95
CA THR A 109 -4.51 2.54 3.87
C THR A 109 -3.14 2.70 3.24
N GLY A 110 -2.87 1.99 2.15
CA GLY A 110 -1.53 1.92 1.54
C GLY A 110 -0.56 1.06 2.34
N GLY A 111 -1.03 0.29 3.34
CA GLY A 111 -0.22 -0.70 4.02
C GLY A 111 0.30 -1.75 3.04
N MET A 112 1.57 -2.12 3.16
CA MET A 112 2.25 -3.02 2.24
C MET A 112 2.86 -4.19 3.00
N SER A 113 2.61 -5.41 2.49
CA SER A 113 3.36 -6.61 2.86
C SER A 113 4.02 -7.17 1.61
N ALA A 114 5.27 -7.57 1.69
CA ALA A 114 6.02 -8.16 0.60
C ALA A 114 6.69 -9.44 1.05
N THR A 115 6.84 -10.39 0.14
CA THR A 115 7.66 -11.58 0.36
C THR A 115 8.53 -11.85 -0.84
N LEU A 116 9.72 -12.34 -0.58
CA LEU A 116 10.63 -12.90 -1.57
C LEU A 116 10.97 -14.31 -1.10
N VAL A 117 10.81 -15.28 -1.99
CA VAL A 117 11.08 -16.69 -1.70
C VAL A 117 11.95 -17.29 -2.79
N ASN A 118 12.94 -18.08 -2.41
CA ASN A 118 13.66 -18.94 -3.32
C ASN A 118 13.80 -20.35 -2.73
N ARG A 119 14.76 -21.14 -3.22
CA ARG A 119 15.01 -22.50 -2.76
C ARG A 119 15.62 -22.57 -1.36
N ASP A 120 16.36 -21.54 -0.95
CA ASP A 120 17.26 -21.59 0.20
C ASP A 120 16.72 -20.78 1.39
N ASP A 121 16.05 -19.66 1.14
CA ASP A 121 15.57 -18.73 2.15
C ASP A 121 14.25 -18.02 1.76
N VAL A 122 13.67 -17.34 2.75
CA VAL A 122 12.49 -16.49 2.58
C VAL A 122 12.65 -15.18 3.34
N PHE A 123 12.18 -14.11 2.71
CA PHE A 123 12.10 -12.78 3.28
C PHE A 123 10.65 -12.34 3.33
N VAL A 124 10.28 -11.64 4.40
CA VAL A 124 9.01 -10.94 4.54
C VAL A 124 9.32 -9.50 4.93
N LEU A 125 8.77 -8.53 4.20
CA LEU A 125 8.94 -7.12 4.46
C LEU A 125 7.58 -6.47 4.66
N PHE A 126 7.51 -5.48 5.55
CA PHE A 126 6.34 -4.66 5.79
C PHE A 126 6.67 -3.20 5.53
N GLY A 127 5.68 -2.44 5.10
CA GLY A 127 5.86 -1.05 4.75
C GLY A 127 4.56 -0.29 4.56
N THR A 128 4.67 0.93 4.05
CA THR A 128 3.53 1.76 3.68
C THR A 128 3.83 2.53 2.40
N CYS A 129 2.80 2.76 1.60
CA CYS A 129 2.87 3.46 0.33
C CYS A 129 2.10 4.76 0.37
N THR A 130 2.54 5.73 -0.44
CA THR A 130 1.85 6.99 -0.70
C THR A 130 1.76 7.24 -2.21
N PRO A 131 0.71 7.93 -2.69
CA PRO A 131 0.68 8.45 -4.06
C PRO A 131 1.93 9.30 -4.37
N SER A 132 2.45 9.23 -5.61
CA SER A 132 3.78 9.77 -5.97
C SER A 132 3.92 10.29 -7.40
#